data_AF-A0A920N4K6-F1
#
_entry.id   AF-A0A920N4K6-F1
#
_cell.length_a   1.000
_cell.length_b   1.000
_cell.length_c   1.000
_cell.angle_alpha   90.00
_cell.angle_beta   90.00
_cell.angle_gamma   90.00
#
_symmetry.space_group_name_H-M   'P 1'
#
loop_
_entity.id
_entity.type
_entity.pdbx_description
1 polymer ?
#
loop_
_entity_poly.entity_id
_entity_poly.type
_entity_poly.pdbx_seq_one_letter_code
_entity_poly.pdbx_strand_id
1 'polypeptide(L)'
;MLLTLAVATVWDLWLVSRLIQFTDVLDEPPISRLDDSQVRQKLAESDLPTRVFAPMANFPTVLGTSATPVYFTFGPAEYTRRDLMMPQPQVEDPDDSFVPQTDAQMDWLEQAGVTHIISYKPIDEKRWSVEEVWRGQDLVMNPALRHRGLLYLYRLTAGRGRVAWEAGGENNSVNAFSGGGSDLTIDVTTRVAGRLVVTELMAEGWRVEVDGQSRAAELVDGMYRGVSLRPGESRVRWYYRPPGLYWGLVVSGLALLVLATVGHVRYRTPRWLAGLDMDDPS
;
A
#
# COMPACT_ATOMS: atom_id res chain seq x y z
N MET A 1 -9.17 -8.95 40.10
CA MET A 1 -8.28 -8.31 39.13
C MET A 1 -8.83 -8.34 37.69
N LEU A 2 -9.07 -9.52 37.10
CA LEU A 2 -9.60 -9.64 35.72
C LEU A 2 -11.00 -9.03 35.52
N LEU A 3 -11.91 -9.24 36.47
CA LEU A 3 -13.26 -8.64 36.43
C LEU A 3 -13.19 -7.11 36.49
N THR A 4 -12.35 -6.58 37.39
CA THR A 4 -12.12 -5.13 37.53
C THR A 4 -11.57 -4.52 36.26
N LEU A 5 -10.59 -5.19 35.62
CA LEU A 5 -10.04 -4.76 34.34
C LEU A 5 -11.10 -4.76 33.24
N ALA A 6 -11.89 -5.84 33.13
CA ALA A 6 -12.95 -5.94 32.13
C ALA A 6 -14.02 -4.87 32.32
N VAL A 7 -14.46 -4.61 33.56
CA VAL A 7 -15.43 -3.55 33.88
C VAL A 7 -14.86 -2.16 33.56
N ALA A 8 -13.59 -1.92 33.91
CA ALA A 8 -12.92 -0.66 33.59
C ALA A 8 -12.81 -0.45 32.07
N THR A 9 -12.45 -1.48 31.30
CA THR A 9 -12.39 -1.41 29.83
C THR A 9 -13.77 -1.18 29.21
N VAL A 10 -14.82 -1.85 29.70
CA VAL A 10 -16.20 -1.64 29.22
C VAL A 10 -16.65 -0.21 29.51
N TRP A 11 -16.36 0.31 30.70
CA TRP A 11 -16.69 1.68 31.08
C TRP A 11 -15.92 2.70 30.23
N ASP A 12 -14.62 2.47 30.01
CA ASP A 12 -13.76 3.31 29.17
C ASP A 12 -14.29 3.38 27.73
N LEU A 13 -14.56 2.22 27.11
CA LEU A 13 -15.14 2.15 25.77
C LEU A 13 -16.52 2.83 25.70
N TRP A 14 -17.35 2.66 26.73
CA TRP A 14 -18.65 3.33 26.82
C TRP A 14 -18.50 4.85 26.91
N LEU A 15 -17.60 5.35 27.74
CA LEU A 15 -17.33 6.78 27.91
C LEU A 15 -16.76 7.39 26.62
N VAL A 16 -15.75 6.74 26.03
CA VAL A 16 -15.12 7.17 24.76
C VAL A 16 -16.15 7.22 23.63
N SER A 17 -17.05 6.24 23.54
CA SER A 17 -18.12 6.23 22.53
C SER A 17 -19.08 7.41 22.63
N ARG A 18 -19.21 8.03 23.81
CA ARG A 18 -20.06 9.21 24.05
C ARG A 18 -19.32 10.53 23.96
N LEU A 19 -18.01 10.55 24.17
CA LEU A 19 -17.18 11.74 24.06
C LEU A 19 -16.73 12.01 22.62
N ILE A 20 -16.61 10.97 21.79
CA ILE A 20 -16.25 11.09 20.37
C ILE A 20 -17.54 11.11 19.53
N GLN A 21 -18.15 12.29 19.40
CA GLN A 21 -19.33 12.50 18.54
C GLN A 21 -19.05 13.48 17.38
N PHE A 22 -17.86 13.41 16.78
CA PHE A 22 -17.50 14.26 15.63
C PHE A 22 -17.82 13.62 14.27
N THR A 23 -18.80 12.72 14.22
CA THR A 23 -19.20 12.07 12.96
C THR A 23 -20.52 12.64 12.51
N ASP A 24 -20.46 13.68 11.68
CA ASP A 24 -21.62 14.11 10.91
C ASP A 24 -21.80 13.14 9.75
N VAL A 25 -22.93 12.44 9.71
CA VAL A 25 -23.31 11.64 8.55
C VAL A 25 -23.75 12.62 7.47
N LEU A 26 -22.96 12.74 6.42
CA LEU A 26 -23.34 13.51 5.24
C LEU A 26 -24.39 12.71 4.46
N ASP A 27 -25.46 13.37 4.03
CA ASP A 27 -26.48 12.75 3.16
C ASP A 27 -25.87 12.29 1.83
N GLU A 28 -24.91 13.05 1.31
CA GLU A 28 -24.19 12.75 0.07
C GLU A 28 -22.66 12.87 0.28
N PRO A 29 -22.00 11.82 0.81
CA PRO A 29 -20.55 11.83 0.97
C PRO A 29 -19.86 11.70 -0.40
N PRO A 30 -18.68 12.31 -0.63
CA PRO A 30 -18.00 12.22 -1.93
C PRO A 30 -17.79 10.79 -2.44
N ILE A 31 -17.65 9.82 -1.54
CA ILE A 31 -17.48 8.40 -1.87
C ILE A 31 -18.69 7.79 -2.60
N SER A 32 -19.89 8.36 -2.47
CA SER A 32 -21.08 7.85 -3.18
C SER A 32 -21.02 8.14 -4.68
N ARG A 33 -20.17 9.07 -5.11
CA ARG A 33 -19.98 9.48 -6.52
C ARG A 33 -18.70 8.89 -7.13
N LEU A 34 -18.17 7.82 -6.55
CA LEU A 34 -16.95 7.18 -7.01
C LEU A 34 -16.99 6.73 -8.48
N ASP A 35 -18.13 6.24 -8.95
CA ASP A 35 -18.27 5.81 -10.36
C ASP A 35 -18.30 6.99 -11.33
N ASP A 36 -18.66 8.19 -10.84
CA ASP A 36 -18.69 9.43 -11.61
C ASP A 36 -17.34 10.19 -11.59
N SER A 37 -16.34 9.68 -10.87
CA SER A 37 -15.00 10.28 -10.84
C SER A 37 -14.30 10.12 -12.19
N GLN A 38 -14.08 11.25 -12.88
CA GLN A 38 -13.36 11.28 -14.15
C GLN A 38 -11.88 10.89 -13.96
N VAL A 39 -11.28 11.27 -12.84
CA VAL A 39 -9.91 10.86 -12.51
C VAL A 39 -9.82 9.34 -12.39
N ARG A 40 -10.76 8.69 -11.67
CA ARG A 40 -10.82 7.23 -11.59
C ARG A 40 -10.99 6.57 -12.96
N GLN A 41 -11.90 7.09 -13.78
CA GLN A 41 -12.12 6.56 -15.14
C GLN A 41 -10.84 6.64 -15.97
N LYS A 42 -10.13 7.76 -15.92
CA LYS A 42 -8.85 7.95 -16.62
C LYS A 42 -7.75 7.01 -16.13
N LEU A 43 -7.64 6.82 -14.82
CA LEU A 43 -6.67 5.88 -14.24
C LEU A 43 -6.99 4.42 -14.60
N ALA A 44 -8.26 4.08 -14.81
CA ALA A 44 -8.70 2.75 -15.20
C ALA A 44 -8.45 2.43 -16.69
N GLU A 45 -8.09 3.41 -17.52
CA GLU A 45 -7.68 3.20 -18.92
C GLU A 45 -6.28 2.54 -19.03
N SER A 46 -5.52 2.47 -17.93
CA SER A 46 -4.18 1.88 -17.88
C SER A 46 -4.23 0.34 -17.82
N ASP A 47 -3.47 -0.32 -18.69
CA ASP A 47 -3.35 -1.80 -18.71
C ASP A 47 -2.65 -2.36 -17.46
N LEU A 48 -1.77 -1.56 -16.83
CA LEU A 48 -1.05 -1.91 -15.60
C LEU A 48 -1.57 -1.11 -14.41
N PRO A 49 -1.44 -1.64 -13.17
CA PRO A 49 -1.85 -0.92 -11.98
C PRO A 49 -1.17 0.44 -11.88
N THR A 50 -1.96 1.46 -11.58
CA THR A 50 -1.49 2.84 -11.48
C THR A 50 -0.90 3.16 -10.10
N ARG A 51 0.01 4.13 -10.10
CA ARG A 51 0.53 4.79 -8.89
C ARG A 51 0.51 6.28 -9.11
N VAL A 52 -0.23 6.99 -8.28
CA VAL A 52 -0.45 8.43 -8.44
C VAL A 52 0.36 9.19 -7.40
N PHE A 53 1.14 10.17 -7.84
CA PHE A 53 1.65 11.23 -6.98
C PHE A 53 0.59 12.32 -6.83
N ALA A 54 0.06 12.53 -5.62
CA ALA A 54 -1.12 13.37 -5.44
C ALA A 54 -1.23 14.01 -4.05
N PRO A 55 -1.98 15.13 -3.94
CA PRO A 55 -2.39 15.71 -2.67
C PRO A 55 -3.21 14.75 -1.82
N MET A 56 -3.23 15.01 -0.50
CA MET A 56 -3.92 14.20 0.50
C MET A 56 -3.51 12.73 0.43
N ALA A 57 -2.34 12.45 0.99
CA ALA A 57 -1.74 11.13 0.97
C ALA A 57 -2.73 10.02 1.39
N ASN A 58 -2.65 8.89 0.69
CA ASN A 58 -3.58 7.75 0.72
C ASN A 58 -5.01 7.98 0.19
N PHE A 59 -5.59 9.19 0.20
CA PHE A 59 -6.97 9.35 -0.30
C PHE A 59 -7.16 8.86 -1.75
N PRO A 60 -6.24 9.13 -2.71
CA PRO A 60 -6.38 8.63 -4.08
C PRO A 60 -6.51 7.10 -4.20
N THR A 61 -6.19 6.32 -3.16
CA THR A 61 -6.36 4.86 -3.23
C THR A 61 -7.82 4.42 -3.37
N VAL A 62 -8.77 5.26 -2.96
CA VAL A 62 -10.21 4.99 -3.18
C VAL A 62 -10.57 4.96 -4.66
N LEU A 63 -9.73 5.55 -5.53
CA LEU A 63 -9.91 5.53 -6.98
C LEU A 63 -9.39 4.24 -7.64
N GLY A 64 -8.98 3.23 -6.85
CA GLY A 64 -8.46 1.96 -7.38
C GLY A 64 -7.00 2.01 -7.84
N THR A 65 -6.24 3.02 -7.38
CA THR A 65 -4.81 3.18 -7.65
C THR A 65 -3.99 3.03 -6.36
N SER A 66 -2.69 2.86 -6.47
CA SER A 66 -1.79 3.19 -5.36
C SER A 66 -1.47 4.69 -5.33
N ALA A 67 -1.10 5.21 -4.16
CA ALA A 67 -0.80 6.64 -3.98
C ALA A 67 0.58 6.86 -3.36
N THR A 68 1.23 7.96 -3.73
CA THR A 68 2.45 8.49 -3.11
C THR A 68 2.29 10.02 -2.94
N PRO A 69 2.84 10.68 -1.91
CA PRO A 69 3.63 10.11 -0.81
C PRO A 69 2.77 9.28 0.14
N VAL A 70 3.41 8.41 0.91
CA VAL A 70 2.74 7.53 1.89
C VAL A 70 2.35 8.35 3.12
N TYR A 71 1.11 8.23 3.59
CA TYR A 71 0.69 8.78 4.88
C TYR A 71 0.83 7.70 5.95
N PHE A 72 1.94 7.66 6.68
CA PHE A 72 2.00 7.14 8.06
C PHE A 72 3.43 7.22 8.62
N THR A 73 3.55 7.56 9.90
CA THR A 73 4.82 7.52 10.66
C THR A 73 5.19 6.11 11.17
N PHE A 74 4.32 5.12 10.97
CA PHE A 74 4.53 3.71 11.39
C PHE A 74 4.61 2.73 10.19
N GLY A 75 5.00 3.24 9.02
CA GLY A 75 5.26 2.39 7.85
C GLY A 75 6.57 1.61 7.95
N PRO A 76 6.86 0.73 6.97
CA PRO A 76 8.16 0.10 6.82
C PRO A 76 9.33 1.10 6.90
N ALA A 77 10.46 0.67 7.46
CA ALA A 77 11.61 1.53 7.72
C ALA A 77 12.18 2.16 6.43
N GLU A 78 11.98 1.51 5.29
CA GLU A 78 12.38 2.00 3.97
C GLU A 78 11.68 3.32 3.61
N TYR A 79 10.47 3.59 4.12
CA TYR A 79 9.76 4.85 3.87
C TYR A 79 10.27 6.02 4.72
N THR A 80 11.09 5.75 5.75
CA THR A 80 11.68 6.79 6.62
C THR A 80 13.18 6.96 6.40
N ARG A 81 13.79 6.11 5.57
CA ARG A 81 15.19 6.19 5.17
C ARG A 81 15.43 7.34 4.19
N ARG A 82 16.27 8.30 4.59
CA ARG A 82 16.54 9.53 3.81
C ARG A 82 17.04 9.29 2.40
N ASP A 83 17.78 8.20 2.17
CA ASP A 83 18.32 7.82 0.86
C ASP A 83 17.27 7.21 -0.08
N LEU A 84 16.12 6.80 0.45
CA LEU A 84 15.03 6.19 -0.32
C LEU A 84 13.80 7.10 -0.43
N MET A 85 13.72 8.13 0.40
CA MET A 85 12.63 9.11 0.37
C MET A 85 12.74 10.04 -0.84
N MET A 86 11.58 10.44 -1.36
CA MET A 86 11.50 11.50 -2.36
C MET A 86 12.17 12.78 -1.83
N PRO A 87 13.02 13.44 -2.63
CA PRO A 87 13.52 14.77 -2.30
C PRO A 87 12.35 15.72 -1.99
N GLN A 88 12.44 16.41 -0.86
CA GLN A 88 11.39 17.34 -0.44
C GLN A 88 11.43 18.60 -1.32
N PRO A 89 10.30 19.02 -1.91
CA PRO A 89 10.25 20.26 -2.67
C PRO A 89 10.40 21.46 -1.71
N GLN A 90 11.21 22.44 -2.10
CA GLN A 90 11.24 23.76 -1.46
C GLN A 90 10.38 24.68 -2.32
N VAL A 91 9.12 24.87 -1.93
CA VAL A 91 8.16 25.69 -2.65
C VAL A 91 7.67 26.83 -1.75
N GLU A 92 7.47 28.02 -2.35
CA GLU A 92 6.87 29.15 -1.66
C GLU A 92 5.35 28.98 -1.51
N ASP A 93 4.70 28.48 -2.57
CA ASP A 93 3.29 28.16 -2.58
C ASP A 93 3.08 26.65 -2.33
N PRO A 94 2.38 26.25 -1.25
CA PRO A 94 2.11 24.84 -0.96
C PRO A 94 1.45 24.08 -2.11
N ASP A 95 0.67 24.75 -2.96
CA ASP A 95 -0.01 24.11 -4.10
C ASP A 95 0.97 23.62 -5.18
N ASP A 96 2.21 24.14 -5.19
CA ASP A 96 3.29 23.70 -6.07
C ASP A 96 3.96 22.40 -5.60
N SER A 97 3.66 21.91 -4.39
CA SER A 97 4.27 20.70 -3.83
C SER A 97 4.00 19.44 -4.65
N PHE A 98 2.94 19.45 -5.47
CA PHE A 98 2.52 18.35 -6.33
C PHE A 98 2.84 18.58 -7.82
N VAL A 99 3.73 19.54 -8.09
CA VAL A 99 4.40 19.73 -9.38
C VAL A 99 5.87 19.35 -9.19
N PRO A 100 6.49 18.57 -10.11
CA PRO A 100 7.92 18.28 -10.03
C PRO A 100 8.76 19.56 -10.09
N GLN A 101 9.64 19.74 -9.10
CA GLN A 101 10.45 20.95 -8.91
C GLN A 101 11.89 20.80 -9.40
N THR A 102 12.44 19.59 -9.35
CA THR A 102 13.86 19.30 -9.65
C THR A 102 14.01 18.00 -10.42
N ASP A 103 15.10 17.85 -11.17
CA ASP A 103 15.41 16.61 -11.90
C ASP A 103 15.47 15.43 -10.93
N ALA A 104 16.13 15.58 -9.78
CA ALA A 104 16.23 14.54 -8.76
C ALA A 104 14.85 14.10 -8.21
N GLN A 105 13.89 15.01 -8.12
CA GLN A 105 12.53 14.65 -7.72
C GLN A 105 11.80 13.89 -8.84
N MET A 106 11.93 14.35 -10.09
CA MET A 106 11.33 13.67 -11.24
C MET A 106 11.92 12.27 -11.44
N ASP A 107 13.25 12.15 -11.38
CA ASP A 107 13.98 10.89 -11.42
C ASP A 107 13.46 9.95 -10.32
N TRP A 108 13.30 10.45 -9.09
CA TRP A 108 12.73 9.66 -8.01
C TRP A 108 11.29 9.22 -8.30
N LEU A 109 10.43 10.05 -8.91
CA LEU A 109 9.05 9.67 -9.25
C LEU A 109 9.02 8.55 -10.29
N GLU A 110 9.83 8.68 -11.34
CA GLU A 110 10.00 7.68 -12.40
C GLU A 110 10.54 6.37 -11.86
N GLN A 111 11.58 6.45 -11.01
CA GLN A 111 12.12 5.33 -10.27
C GLN A 111 11.09 4.82 -9.25
N ALA A 112 10.27 5.62 -8.61
CA ALA A 112 9.28 5.12 -7.66
C ALA A 112 8.09 4.44 -8.36
N GLY A 113 8.11 4.32 -9.69
CA GLY A 113 7.06 3.65 -10.45
C GLY A 113 5.76 4.44 -10.43
N VAL A 114 5.85 5.75 -10.21
CA VAL A 114 4.72 6.67 -10.39
C VAL A 114 4.33 6.63 -11.86
N THR A 115 3.04 6.53 -12.12
CA THR A 115 2.50 6.53 -13.50
C THR A 115 1.73 7.79 -13.79
N HIS A 116 1.18 8.46 -12.76
CA HIS A 116 0.42 9.68 -12.94
C HIS A 116 0.69 10.69 -11.82
N ILE A 117 0.47 11.96 -12.12
CA ILE A 117 0.53 13.07 -11.16
C ILE A 117 -0.83 13.78 -11.16
N ILE A 118 -1.39 14.02 -9.97
CA ILE A 118 -2.50 14.95 -9.79
C ILE A 118 -1.93 16.23 -9.20
N SER A 119 -2.13 17.35 -9.86
CA SER A 119 -1.62 18.65 -9.43
C SER A 119 -2.73 19.72 -9.42
N TYR A 120 -2.51 20.76 -8.62
CA TYR A 120 -3.37 21.96 -8.61
C TYR A 120 -3.01 22.97 -9.70
N LYS A 121 -1.80 22.86 -10.24
CA LYS A 121 -1.24 23.74 -11.27
C LYS A 121 -0.76 22.93 -12.47
N PRO A 122 -0.73 23.54 -13.68
CA PRO A 122 -0.20 22.86 -14.87
C PRO A 122 1.28 22.53 -14.70
N ILE A 123 1.70 21.41 -15.30
CA ILE A 123 3.10 20.97 -15.35
C ILE A 123 3.68 21.36 -16.71
N ASP A 124 4.93 21.82 -16.76
CA ASP A 124 5.62 22.13 -18.01
C ASP A 124 6.03 20.85 -18.75
N GLU A 125 5.21 20.43 -19.72
CA GLU A 125 5.44 19.27 -20.60
C GLU A 125 6.71 19.40 -21.46
N LYS A 126 7.31 20.59 -21.57
CA LYS A 126 8.61 20.76 -22.24
C LYS A 126 9.78 20.43 -21.32
N ARG A 127 9.60 20.58 -20.01
CA ARG A 127 10.62 20.31 -19.00
C ARG A 127 10.58 18.86 -18.51
N TRP A 128 9.39 18.30 -18.36
CA TRP A 128 9.16 16.99 -17.77
C TRP A 128 8.51 16.02 -18.76
N SER A 129 8.89 14.74 -18.69
CA SER A 129 8.33 13.67 -19.53
C SER A 129 6.94 13.24 -19.06
N VAL A 130 5.97 14.13 -19.27
CA VAL A 130 4.57 13.96 -18.89
C VAL A 130 3.63 14.38 -20.03
N GLU A 131 2.40 13.87 -20.00
CA GLU A 131 1.32 14.20 -20.92
C GLU A 131 0.05 14.51 -20.13
N GLU A 132 -0.61 15.63 -20.40
CA GLU A 132 -1.91 15.94 -19.79
C GLU A 132 -2.99 14.99 -20.34
N VAL A 133 -3.54 14.12 -19.50
CA VAL A 133 -4.59 13.16 -19.90
C VAL A 133 -5.99 13.64 -19.51
N TRP A 134 -6.08 14.55 -18.53
CA TRP A 134 -7.34 15.15 -18.11
C TRP A 134 -7.13 16.43 -17.31
N ARG A 135 -8.09 17.37 -17.41
CA ARG A 135 -8.21 18.55 -16.56
C ARG A 135 -9.67 18.84 -16.26
N GLY A 136 -9.98 19.25 -15.04
CA GLY A 136 -11.36 19.55 -14.66
C GLY A 136 -11.59 19.63 -13.16
N GLN A 137 -12.87 19.62 -12.78
CA GLN A 137 -13.29 19.40 -11.38
C GLN A 137 -13.86 17.98 -11.27
N ASP A 138 -13.18 17.14 -10.50
CA ASP A 138 -13.60 15.78 -10.23
C ASP A 138 -14.56 15.74 -9.05
N LEU A 139 -15.68 15.02 -9.20
CA LEU A 139 -16.78 15.00 -8.24
C LEU A 139 -16.42 14.37 -6.88
N VAL A 140 -15.29 13.68 -6.79
CA VAL A 140 -14.80 13.03 -5.57
C VAL A 140 -13.57 13.74 -5.04
N MET A 141 -12.57 13.96 -5.90
CA MET A 141 -11.29 14.55 -5.50
C MET A 141 -11.42 16.01 -5.11
N ASN A 142 -12.14 16.86 -5.87
CA ASN A 142 -12.24 18.28 -5.53
C ASN A 142 -12.92 18.52 -4.16
N PRO A 143 -14.06 17.89 -3.85
CA PRO A 143 -14.65 18.00 -2.51
C PRO A 143 -13.74 17.46 -1.40
N ALA A 144 -13.10 16.31 -1.62
CA ALA A 144 -12.21 15.71 -0.62
C ALA A 144 -11.00 16.60 -0.32
N LEU A 145 -10.38 17.15 -1.37
CA LEU A 145 -9.25 18.09 -1.27
C LEU A 145 -9.67 19.48 -0.79
N ARG A 146 -10.98 19.76 -0.67
CA ARG A 146 -11.53 21.11 -0.43
C ARG A 146 -11.02 22.14 -1.46
N HIS A 147 -10.77 21.69 -2.68
CA HIS A 147 -10.23 22.51 -3.77
C HIS A 147 -11.32 22.90 -4.75
N ARG A 148 -11.53 24.21 -4.95
CA ARG A 148 -12.52 24.73 -5.91
C ARG A 148 -11.95 24.96 -7.31
N GLY A 149 -10.62 24.93 -7.46
CA GLY A 149 -9.98 25.13 -8.75
C GLY A 149 -10.02 23.89 -9.64
N LEU A 150 -9.37 23.98 -10.79
CA LEU A 150 -9.12 22.81 -11.63
C LEU A 150 -8.08 21.90 -10.96
N LEU A 151 -8.26 20.60 -11.17
CA LEU A 151 -7.22 19.60 -11.02
C LEU A 151 -6.69 19.23 -12.40
N TYR A 152 -5.40 18.92 -12.46
CA TYR A 152 -4.73 18.41 -13.65
C TYR A 152 -4.28 16.99 -13.36
N LEU A 153 -4.52 16.08 -14.30
CA LEU A 153 -4.03 14.71 -14.28
C LEU A 153 -3.05 14.54 -15.43
N TYR A 154 -1.79 14.29 -15.07
CA TYR A 154 -0.72 14.00 -16.00
C TYR A 154 -0.37 12.52 -15.94
N ARG A 155 -0.08 11.92 -17.09
CA ARG A 155 0.56 10.60 -17.22
C ARG A 155 2.04 10.79 -17.44
N LEU A 156 2.88 10.04 -16.72
CA LEU A 156 4.30 9.99 -17.01
C LEU A 156 4.54 9.16 -18.27
N THR A 157 5.29 9.72 -19.22
CA THR A 157 5.66 9.03 -20.47
C THR A 157 7.01 8.31 -20.34
N ALA A 158 7.75 8.60 -19.26
CA ALA A 158 8.96 7.92 -18.85
C ALA A 158 8.77 7.25 -17.47
N GLY A 159 9.72 6.41 -17.08
CA GLY A 159 9.72 5.72 -15.79
C GLY A 159 9.24 4.27 -15.85
N ARG A 160 9.43 3.57 -14.73
CA ARG A 160 9.33 2.10 -14.70
C ARG A 160 7.94 1.54 -14.40
N GLY A 161 7.00 2.40 -13.99
CA GLY A 161 5.67 1.98 -13.55
C GLY A 161 5.71 0.89 -12.48
N ARG A 162 4.70 -0.01 -12.49
CA ARG A 162 4.58 -1.06 -11.47
C ARG A 162 5.51 -2.25 -11.68
N VAL A 163 5.78 -2.59 -12.93
CA VAL A 163 6.63 -3.70 -13.37
C VAL A 163 7.38 -3.27 -14.61
N ALA A 164 8.69 -3.48 -14.62
CA ALA A 164 9.54 -3.17 -15.75
C ALA A 164 10.79 -4.04 -15.76
N TRP A 165 11.44 -4.09 -16.92
CA TRP A 165 12.77 -4.68 -17.07
C TRP A 165 13.83 -3.65 -16.68
N GLU A 166 14.90 -4.11 -16.01
CA GLU A 166 16.10 -3.31 -15.83
C GLU A 166 16.77 -3.01 -17.20
N ALA A 167 17.63 -1.99 -17.23
CA ALA A 167 18.32 -1.56 -18.46
C ALA A 167 18.98 -2.73 -19.21
N GLY A 168 18.87 -2.76 -20.54
CA GLY A 168 19.30 -3.86 -21.39
C GLY A 168 18.24 -4.95 -21.64
N GLY A 169 17.06 -4.81 -21.03
CA GLY A 169 15.89 -5.66 -21.27
C GLY A 169 14.83 -5.06 -22.21
N GLU A 170 15.15 -4.06 -23.04
CA GLU A 170 14.13 -3.30 -23.80
C GLU A 170 13.36 -4.18 -24.80
N ASN A 171 13.95 -5.30 -25.22
CA ASN A 171 13.32 -6.27 -26.12
C ASN A 171 12.38 -7.26 -25.42
N ASN A 172 12.32 -7.24 -24.08
CA ASN A 172 11.44 -8.09 -23.30
C ASN A 172 10.07 -7.41 -23.11
N SER A 173 9.02 -8.20 -22.88
CA SER A 173 7.66 -7.67 -22.70
C SER A 173 7.00 -8.22 -21.44
N VAL A 174 6.14 -7.38 -20.86
CA VAL A 174 5.17 -7.78 -19.83
C VAL A 174 3.85 -7.99 -20.55
N ASN A 175 3.35 -9.21 -20.54
CA ASN A 175 2.19 -9.62 -21.33
C ASN A 175 0.90 -9.56 -20.51
N ALA A 176 0.98 -9.86 -19.22
CA ALA A 176 -0.14 -9.75 -18.30
C ALA A 176 0.35 -9.47 -16.88
N PHE A 177 -0.48 -8.78 -16.11
CA PHE A 177 -0.29 -8.52 -14.69
C PHE A 177 -1.60 -8.82 -13.96
N SER A 178 -1.52 -9.56 -12.86
CA SER A 178 -2.69 -9.85 -12.02
C SER A 178 -2.29 -10.03 -10.55
N GLY A 179 -3.27 -9.89 -9.65
CA GLY A 179 -3.08 -10.02 -8.21
C GLY A 179 -2.98 -8.68 -7.48
N GLY A 180 -2.43 -8.70 -6.27
CA GLY A 180 -2.42 -7.55 -5.35
C GLY A 180 -1.51 -7.76 -4.13
N GLY A 181 -1.97 -7.25 -2.97
CA GLY A 181 -1.10 -6.97 -1.82
C GLY A 181 -0.33 -8.15 -1.19
N SER A 182 -0.77 -9.39 -1.39
CA SER A 182 -0.13 -10.58 -0.81
C SER A 182 0.28 -11.66 -1.83
N ASP A 183 -0.18 -11.55 -3.08
CA ASP A 183 0.14 -12.44 -4.19
C ASP A 183 -0.01 -11.66 -5.49
N LEU A 184 0.96 -11.78 -6.40
CA LEU A 184 0.88 -11.21 -7.74
C LEU A 184 1.49 -12.17 -8.75
N THR A 185 0.94 -12.18 -9.95
CA THR A 185 1.39 -13.00 -11.08
C THR A 185 1.62 -12.12 -12.30
N ILE A 186 2.77 -12.31 -12.94
CA ILE A 186 3.21 -11.55 -14.11
C ILE A 186 3.60 -12.56 -15.19
N ASP A 187 2.94 -12.48 -16.35
CA ASP A 187 3.32 -13.25 -17.52
C ASP A 187 4.24 -12.39 -18.38
N VAL A 188 5.41 -12.91 -18.74
CA VAL A 188 6.44 -12.15 -19.45
C VAL A 188 7.03 -12.95 -20.60
N THR A 189 7.46 -12.24 -21.66
CA THR A 189 8.30 -12.78 -22.72
C THR A 189 9.69 -12.19 -22.61
N THR A 190 10.66 -13.05 -22.32
CA THR A 190 12.07 -12.67 -22.16
C THR A 190 12.82 -13.02 -23.44
N ARG A 191 13.25 -12.02 -24.21
CA ARG A 191 14.10 -12.22 -25.40
C ARG A 191 15.58 -12.21 -25.06
N VAL A 192 15.97 -11.33 -24.12
CA VAL A 192 17.33 -11.18 -23.60
C VAL A 192 17.29 -11.44 -22.10
N ALA A 193 18.25 -12.20 -21.58
CA ALA A 193 18.36 -12.44 -20.15
C ALA A 193 18.44 -11.10 -19.40
N GLY A 194 17.64 -10.95 -18.34
CA GLY A 194 17.53 -9.68 -17.65
C GLY A 194 16.79 -9.81 -16.33
N ARG A 195 16.79 -8.73 -15.56
CA ARG A 195 16.10 -8.65 -14.28
C ARG A 195 14.74 -7.99 -14.47
N LEU A 196 13.69 -8.70 -14.04
CA LEU A 196 12.35 -8.14 -13.93
C LEU A 196 12.20 -7.49 -12.55
N VAL A 197 11.84 -6.21 -12.53
CA VAL A 197 11.67 -5.41 -11.32
C VAL A 197 10.20 -5.16 -11.08
N VAL A 198 9.76 -5.38 -9.85
CA VAL A 198 8.42 -5.02 -9.35
C VAL A 198 8.59 -3.88 -8.36
N THR A 199 8.04 -2.71 -8.70
CA THR A 199 8.21 -1.45 -7.94
C THR A 199 7.33 -1.40 -6.68
N GLU A 200 7.41 -2.45 -5.88
CA GLU A 200 6.77 -2.62 -4.58
C GLU A 200 7.80 -3.11 -3.58
N LEU A 201 7.54 -2.80 -2.31
CA LEU A 201 8.47 -3.05 -1.22
C LEU A 201 8.84 -4.54 -1.08
N MET A 202 10.14 -4.81 -1.00
CA MET A 202 10.69 -6.08 -0.55
C MET A 202 10.71 -6.11 0.98
N ALA A 203 9.80 -6.89 1.56
CA ALA A 203 9.78 -7.20 2.99
C ALA A 203 10.15 -8.68 3.25
N GLU A 204 10.57 -8.99 4.47
CA GLU A 204 10.84 -10.37 4.89
C GLU A 204 9.57 -11.22 4.75
N GLY A 205 9.68 -12.37 4.07
CA GLY A 205 8.56 -13.29 3.83
C GLY A 205 8.04 -13.31 2.39
N TRP A 206 8.39 -12.31 1.56
CA TRP A 206 8.16 -12.39 0.11
C TRP A 206 8.97 -13.51 -0.51
N ARG A 207 8.34 -14.26 -1.42
CA ARG A 207 8.96 -15.33 -2.21
C ARG A 207 8.57 -15.17 -3.66
N VAL A 208 9.42 -15.68 -4.54
CA VAL A 208 9.19 -15.70 -5.99
C VAL A 208 9.32 -17.11 -6.55
N GLU A 209 8.41 -17.45 -7.44
CA GLU A 209 8.41 -18.65 -8.26
C GLU A 209 8.39 -18.23 -9.74
N VAL A 210 9.17 -18.94 -10.56
CA VAL A 210 9.16 -18.79 -12.01
C VAL A 210 8.78 -20.15 -12.57
N ASP A 211 7.65 -20.21 -13.27
CA ASP A 211 7.08 -21.44 -13.83
C ASP A 211 6.89 -22.54 -12.75
N GLY A 212 6.42 -22.11 -11.57
CA GLY A 212 6.17 -22.98 -10.41
C GLY A 212 7.43 -23.42 -9.64
N GLN A 213 8.62 -22.99 -10.07
CA GLN A 213 9.86 -23.29 -9.37
C GLN A 213 10.36 -22.08 -8.58
N SER A 214 10.71 -22.31 -7.31
CA SER A 214 11.26 -21.24 -6.48
C SER A 214 12.56 -20.66 -7.08
N ARG A 215 12.68 -19.34 -7.02
CA ARG A 215 13.87 -18.58 -7.44
C ARG A 215 14.32 -17.66 -6.32
N ALA A 216 15.56 -17.18 -6.43
CA ALA A 216 16.08 -16.17 -5.52
C ALA A 216 15.36 -14.83 -5.77
N ALA A 217 14.76 -14.29 -4.73
CA ALA A 217 14.24 -12.94 -4.74
C ALA A 217 15.40 -11.95 -4.56
N GLU A 218 15.46 -10.92 -5.38
CA GLU A 218 16.54 -9.92 -5.39
C GLU A 218 16.01 -8.58 -4.86
N LEU A 219 16.81 -7.87 -4.06
CA LEU A 219 16.52 -6.52 -3.60
C LEU A 219 17.06 -5.51 -4.64
N VAL A 220 16.18 -4.68 -5.18
CA VAL A 220 16.50 -3.68 -6.21
C VAL A 220 16.33 -2.28 -5.63
N ASP A 221 17.29 -1.38 -5.89
CA ASP A 221 17.32 0.00 -5.38
C ASP A 221 17.09 0.12 -3.86
N GLY A 222 17.55 -0.88 -3.11
CA GLY A 222 17.44 -0.90 -1.65
C GLY A 222 16.03 -1.11 -1.10
N MET A 223 14.99 -1.20 -1.94
CA MET A 223 13.61 -1.36 -1.44
C MET A 223 12.68 -2.20 -2.32
N TYR A 224 12.96 -2.40 -3.60
CA TYR A 224 12.05 -3.08 -4.53
C TYR A 224 12.37 -4.55 -4.72
N ARG A 225 11.42 -5.29 -5.29
CA ARG A 225 11.54 -6.72 -5.57
C ARG A 225 12.06 -6.93 -6.99
N GLY A 226 12.97 -7.87 -7.16
CA GLY A 226 13.49 -8.26 -8.47
C GLY A 226 13.65 -9.77 -8.60
N VAL A 227 13.65 -10.26 -9.84
CA VAL A 227 14.01 -11.64 -10.17
C VAL A 227 14.70 -11.68 -11.54
N SER A 228 15.84 -12.36 -11.61
CA SER A 228 16.54 -12.59 -12.88
C SER A 228 15.87 -13.71 -13.69
N LEU A 229 15.62 -13.44 -14.97
CA LEU A 229 14.97 -14.35 -15.91
C LEU A 229 15.89 -14.67 -17.09
N ARG A 230 15.78 -15.91 -17.58
CA ARG A 230 16.45 -16.38 -18.80
C ARG A 230 15.52 -16.18 -20.00
N PRO A 231 16.06 -16.17 -21.24
CA PRO A 231 15.23 -16.09 -22.44
C PRO A 231 14.18 -17.21 -22.47
N GLY A 232 12.94 -16.84 -22.83
CA GLY A 232 11.77 -17.71 -22.82
C GLY A 232 10.50 -16.98 -22.37
N GLU A 233 9.38 -17.66 -22.52
CA GLU A 233 8.12 -17.27 -21.89
C GLU A 233 8.10 -17.82 -20.47
N SER A 234 7.73 -16.98 -19.51
CA SER A 234 7.68 -17.37 -18.11
C SER A 234 6.51 -16.72 -17.39
N ARG A 235 5.97 -17.46 -16.41
CA ARG A 235 5.02 -16.96 -15.42
C ARG A 235 5.75 -16.74 -14.11
N VAL A 236 5.89 -15.48 -13.71
CA VAL A 236 6.49 -15.05 -12.45
C VAL A 236 5.40 -14.85 -11.42
N ARG A 237 5.46 -15.59 -10.31
CA ARG A 237 4.52 -15.46 -9.19
C ARG A 237 5.26 -15.00 -7.94
N TRP A 238 4.84 -13.88 -7.37
CA TRP A 238 5.26 -13.50 -6.03
C TRP A 238 4.14 -13.79 -5.04
N TYR A 239 4.50 -14.23 -3.85
CA TYR A 239 3.56 -14.40 -2.75
C TYR A 239 4.23 -14.13 -1.42
N TYR A 240 3.44 -13.63 -0.48
CA TYR A 240 3.89 -13.30 0.86
C TYR A 240 3.60 -14.44 1.83
N ARG A 241 4.64 -14.93 2.51
CA ARG A 241 4.50 -15.85 3.65
C ARG A 241 4.89 -15.08 4.92
N PRO A 242 3.92 -14.64 5.74
CA PRO A 242 4.22 -13.85 6.93
C PRO A 242 5.17 -14.60 7.86
N PRO A 243 6.34 -14.02 8.18
CA PRO A 243 7.23 -14.60 9.18
C PRO A 243 6.48 -14.74 10.52
N GLY A 244 6.64 -15.90 11.18
CA GLY A 244 6.06 -16.12 12.51
C GLY A 244 4.58 -16.51 12.57
N LEU A 245 3.84 -16.55 11.45
CA LEU A 245 2.42 -16.96 11.47
C LEU A 245 2.24 -18.36 12.09
N TYR A 246 3.10 -19.32 11.71
CA TYR A 246 3.06 -20.68 12.25
C TYR A 246 3.38 -20.72 13.75
N TRP A 247 4.33 -19.91 14.22
CA TRP A 247 4.65 -19.81 15.64
C TRP A 247 3.50 -19.19 16.43
N GLY A 248 2.87 -18.15 15.90
CA GLY A 248 1.66 -17.56 16.47
C GLY A 248 0.55 -18.59 16.62
N LEU A 249 0.28 -19.38 15.56
CA LEU A 249 -0.72 -20.45 15.61
C LEU A 249 -0.40 -21.51 16.67
N VAL A 250 0.86 -21.92 16.80
CA VAL A 250 1.29 -22.90 17.82
C VAL A 250 1.07 -22.33 19.22
N VAL A 251 1.52 -21.10 19.48
CA VAL A 251 1.38 -20.44 20.80
C VAL A 251 -0.09 -20.25 21.15
N SER A 252 -0.91 -19.75 20.22
CA SER A 252 -2.36 -19.60 20.41
C SER A 252 -3.05 -20.94 20.66
N GLY A 253 -2.67 -22.00 19.93
CA GLY A 253 -3.18 -23.35 20.12
C GLY A 253 -2.86 -23.91 21.52
N LEU A 254 -1.60 -23.74 21.97
CA LEU A 254 -1.19 -24.15 23.32
C LEU A 254 -1.93 -23.36 24.41
N ALA A 255 -2.08 -22.04 24.24
CA ALA A 255 -2.84 -21.21 25.17
C ALA A 255 -4.31 -21.64 25.26
N LEU A 256 -4.95 -21.92 24.12
CA LEU A 256 -6.32 -22.42 24.07
C LEU A 256 -6.46 -23.79 24.76
N LEU A 257 -5.52 -24.71 24.54
CA LEU A 257 -5.49 -26.01 25.20
C LEU A 257 -5.37 -25.87 26.73
N VAL A 258 -4.52 -24.96 27.21
CA VAL A 258 -4.38 -24.67 28.64
C VAL A 258 -5.70 -24.13 29.20
N LEU A 259 -6.30 -23.13 28.55
CA LEU A 259 -7.57 -22.55 28.99
C LEU A 259 -8.71 -23.59 28.99
N ALA A 260 -8.80 -24.41 27.95
CA ALA A 260 -9.79 -25.47 27.85
C ALA A 260 -9.59 -26.53 28.95
N THR A 261 -8.35 -26.91 29.23
CA THR A 261 -8.02 -27.87 30.29
C THR A 261 -8.38 -27.32 31.66
N VAL A 262 -8.00 -26.08 31.97
CA VAL A 262 -8.34 -25.41 33.23
C VAL A 262 -9.86 -25.28 33.39
N GLY A 263 -10.57 -24.83 32.34
CA GLY A 263 -12.03 -24.73 32.34
C GLY A 263 -12.71 -26.09 32.56
N HIS A 264 -12.23 -27.14 31.89
CA HIS A 264 -12.76 -28.50 32.03
C HIS A 264 -12.51 -29.09 33.41
N VAL A 265 -11.31 -28.92 33.97
CA VAL A 265 -10.97 -29.34 35.33
C VAL A 265 -11.80 -28.58 36.37
N ARG A 266 -12.01 -27.27 36.19
CA ARG A 266 -12.88 -26.47 37.08
C ARG A 266 -14.34 -26.93 37.01
N TYR A 267 -14.83 -27.27 35.83
CA TYR A 267 -16.19 -27.79 35.64
C TYR A 267 -16.39 -29.18 36.26
N ARG A 268 -15.43 -30.10 36.09
CA ARG A 268 -15.55 -31.49 36.58
C ARG A 268 -15.13 -31.68 38.03
N THR A 269 -14.19 -30.89 38.53
CA THR A 269 -13.58 -31.05 39.86
C THR A 269 -13.34 -29.68 40.50
N PRO A 270 -14.39 -28.99 40.98
CA PRO A 270 -14.28 -27.62 41.50
C PRO A 270 -13.29 -27.47 42.66
N ARG A 271 -13.17 -28.51 43.49
CA ARG A 271 -12.30 -28.52 44.69
C ARG A 271 -10.79 -28.48 44.38
N TRP A 272 -10.37 -28.86 43.18
CA TRP A 272 -8.95 -28.94 42.82
C TRP A 272 -8.31 -27.59 42.50
N LEU A 273 -9.12 -26.60 42.10
CA LEU A 273 -8.66 -25.26 41.73
C LEU A 273 -9.12 -24.19 42.72
N ALA A 274 -9.60 -24.59 43.92
CA ALA A 274 -10.12 -23.68 44.94
C ALA A 274 -9.08 -22.65 45.44
N GLY A 275 -7.78 -22.95 45.35
CA GLY A 275 -6.70 -22.00 45.68
C GLY A 275 -6.46 -20.89 44.65
N LEU A 276 -7.18 -20.88 43.51
CA LEU A 276 -7.16 -19.80 42.52
C LEU A 276 -8.33 -18.82 42.68
N ASP A 277 -9.28 -19.11 43.57
CA ASP A 277 -10.34 -18.17 43.89
C ASP A 277 -9.70 -17.05 44.74
N MET A 278 -9.84 -15.80 44.29
CA MET A 278 -9.38 -14.67 45.09
C MET A 278 -10.28 -14.59 46.32
N ASP A 279 -9.69 -14.76 47.51
CA ASP A 279 -10.39 -14.53 48.77
C ASP A 279 -10.99 -13.12 48.73
N ASP A 280 -12.31 -13.05 48.94
CA ASP A 280 -13.09 -11.82 48.98
C ASP A 280 -12.53 -10.94 50.11
N PRO A 281 -12.00 -9.73 49.82
CA PRO A 281 -11.53 -8.86 50.88
C PRO A 281 -12.76 -8.33 51.63
N SER A 282 -13.03 -8.95 52.78
CA SER A 282 -14.00 -8.53 53.80
C SER A 282 -13.83 -7.08 54.23
#